data_AF-A0A9R0TYY0-F1
#
_entry.id   AF-A0A9R0TYY0-F1
#
_cell.length_a   1.000
_cell.length_b   1.000
_cell.length_c   1.000
_cell.angle_alpha   90.00
_cell.angle_beta   90.00
_cell.angle_gamma   90.00
#
_symmetry.space_group_name_H-M   'P 1'
#
loop_
_entity.id
_entity.type
_entity.pdbx_description
1 polymer ?
#
loop_
_entity_poly.entity_id
_entity_poly.type
_entity_poly.pdbx_seq_one_letter_code
_entity_poly.pdbx_strand_id
1 'polypeptide(L)'
;MEVVVRTVPGVRSCFVALPLPVIQALERTAAGGSLPAVLALELHGPDRARWRLAWAGAVSASASPDAVEVSQQFAACISLPDNTKASLSAVSVLPKAKFVSVEPISEEDWEVLELNSELAEEAILKQVGIVYDGMKFPLWLHGDNVVEFLVISASPSNSIGSTCSWN
;
A
#
# COMPACT_ATOMS: atom_id res chain seq x y z
N MET A 1 -11.24 7.79 -11.36
CA MET A 1 -12.53 7.21 -10.92
C MET A 1 -12.82 7.68 -9.52
N GLU A 2 -14.04 8.11 -9.18
CA GLU A 2 -14.34 8.56 -7.82
C GLU A 2 -14.57 7.37 -6.88
N VAL A 3 -13.98 7.43 -5.68
CA VAL A 3 -14.07 6.40 -4.65
C VAL A 3 -14.15 7.03 -3.26
N VAL A 4 -14.61 6.24 -2.28
CA VAL A 4 -14.61 6.61 -0.87
C VAL A 4 -13.75 5.61 -0.10
N VAL A 5 -12.79 6.11 0.65
CA VAL A 5 -11.94 5.27 1.50
C VAL A 5 -12.72 4.77 2.71
N ARG A 6 -12.55 3.48 3.02
CA ARG A 6 -13.07 2.80 4.20
C ARG A 6 -11.92 2.14 4.95
N THR A 7 -11.62 2.63 6.16
CA THR A 7 -10.64 1.96 7.02
C THR A 7 -11.27 0.75 7.71
N VAL A 8 -10.62 -0.41 7.62
CA VAL A 8 -11.13 -1.67 8.17
C VAL A 8 -10.21 -2.18 9.29
N PRO A 9 -10.74 -2.42 10.50
CA PRO A 9 -9.97 -3.01 11.60
C PRO A 9 -9.65 -4.49 11.33
N GLY A 10 -8.53 -4.97 11.86
CA GLY A 10 -8.17 -6.39 11.83
C GLY A 10 -7.58 -6.88 10.50
N VAL A 11 -7.57 -6.07 9.44
CA VAL A 11 -6.88 -6.36 8.19
C VAL A 11 -5.37 -6.20 8.38
N ARG A 12 -4.61 -7.27 8.11
CA ARG A 12 -3.16 -7.36 8.30
C ARG A 12 -2.41 -7.31 6.97
N SER A 13 -2.51 -6.18 6.29
CA SER A 13 -1.92 -5.98 4.96
C SER A 13 -1.82 -4.50 4.60
N CYS A 14 -0.81 -4.12 3.82
CA CYS A 14 -0.73 -2.79 3.20
C CYS A 14 -1.35 -2.74 1.78
N PHE A 15 -1.99 -3.83 1.35
CA PHE A 15 -2.80 -3.85 0.14
C PHE A 15 -4.21 -3.34 0.42
N VAL A 16 -4.79 -2.65 -0.57
CA VAL A 16 -6.20 -2.25 -0.54
C VAL A 16 -7.09 -3.31 -1.16
N ALA A 17 -8.37 -3.30 -0.81
CA ALA A 17 -9.39 -4.03 -1.54
C ALA A 17 -10.25 -3.06 -2.35
N LEU A 18 -10.40 -3.35 -3.64
CA LEU A 18 -11.12 -2.49 -4.59
C LEU A 18 -12.53 -3.03 -4.82
N PRO A 19 -13.54 -2.17 -5.00
CA PRO A 19 -14.87 -2.63 -5.35
C PRO A 19 -14.89 -3.12 -6.80
N LEU A 20 -15.72 -4.12 -7.11
CA LEU A 20 -15.74 -4.78 -8.41
C LEU A 20 -15.90 -3.82 -9.62
N PRO A 21 -16.76 -2.78 -9.58
CA PRO A 21 -16.88 -1.83 -10.69
C PRO A 21 -15.57 -1.07 -10.99
N VAL A 22 -14.76 -0.82 -9.96
CA VAL A 22 -13.45 -0.16 -10.08
C VAL A 22 -12.46 -1.12 -10.75
N ILE A 23 -12.41 -2.38 -10.30
CA ILE A 23 -11.55 -3.42 -10.91
C ILE A 23 -11.85 -3.56 -12.40
N GLN A 24 -13.13 -3.71 -12.76
CA GLN A 24 -13.57 -3.83 -14.15
C GLN A 24 -13.24 -2.59 -14.99
N ALA A 25 -13.27 -1.39 -14.38
CA ALA A 25 -12.88 -0.16 -15.06
C ALA A 25 -11.37 -0.11 -15.34
N LEU A 26 -10.56 -0.53 -14.38
CA LEU A 26 -9.11 -0.61 -14.54
C LEU A 26 -8.73 -1.65 -15.60
N GLU A 27 -9.35 -2.84 -15.60
CA GLU A 27 -9.14 -3.89 -16.61
C GLU A 27 -9.41 -3.39 -18.04
N ARG A 28 -10.50 -2.64 -18.25
CA ARG A 28 -10.83 -2.04 -19.55
C ARG A 28 -9.80 -1.05 -20.05
N THR A 29 -9.06 -0.41 -19.14
CA THR A 29 -7.99 0.54 -19.48
C THR A 29 -6.61 -0.10 -19.58
N ALA A 30 -6.45 -1.35 -19.16
CA ALA A 30 -5.18 -2.05 -19.20
C ALA A 30 -4.84 -2.48 -20.64
N ALA A 31 -3.61 -2.17 -21.08
CA ALA A 31 -3.16 -2.40 -22.46
C ALA A 31 -3.21 -3.88 -22.91
N GLY A 32 -3.23 -4.83 -21.97
CA GLY A 32 -3.31 -6.28 -22.23
C GLY A 32 -4.63 -6.94 -21.86
N GLY A 33 -5.65 -6.20 -21.43
CA GLY A 33 -6.93 -6.75 -20.97
C GLY A 33 -6.87 -7.50 -19.63
N SER A 34 -5.71 -7.50 -18.95
CA SER A 34 -5.54 -8.04 -17.60
C SER A 34 -4.73 -7.07 -16.74
N LEU A 35 -5.01 -7.09 -15.43
CA LEU A 35 -4.25 -6.33 -14.44
C LEU A 35 -3.01 -7.12 -13.98
N PRO A 36 -1.91 -6.44 -13.62
CA PRO A 36 -0.73 -7.09 -13.06
C PRO A 36 -1.03 -7.70 -11.68
N ALA A 37 -0.17 -8.63 -11.23
CA ALA A 37 -0.28 -9.27 -9.92
C ALA A 37 -0.29 -8.27 -8.76
N VAL A 38 0.53 -7.22 -8.86
CA VAL A 38 0.51 -6.05 -7.99
C VAL A 38 0.31 -4.82 -8.85
N LEU A 39 -0.71 -4.03 -8.53
CA LEU A 39 -1.05 -2.78 -9.18
C LEU A 39 -0.82 -1.62 -8.21
N ALA A 40 -0.01 -0.67 -8.65
CA ALA A 40 0.12 0.59 -7.93
C ALA A 40 -1.00 1.56 -8.29
N LEU A 41 -1.49 2.25 -7.27
CA LEU A 41 -2.62 3.15 -7.34
C LEU A 41 -2.23 4.49 -6.73
N GLU A 42 -2.81 5.56 -7.26
CA GLU A 42 -2.73 6.89 -6.67
C GLU A 42 -4.15 7.40 -6.37
N LEU A 43 -4.36 7.79 -5.11
CA LEU A 43 -5.54 8.54 -4.68
C LEU A 43 -5.22 10.02 -4.67
N HIS A 44 -6.08 10.80 -5.31
CA HIS A 44 -6.04 12.25 -5.29
C HIS A 44 -7.24 12.74 -4.48
N GLY A 45 -6.97 13.27 -3.29
CA GLY A 45 -8.00 13.75 -2.37
C GLY A 45 -8.22 15.26 -2.42
N PRO A 46 -8.95 15.81 -1.43
CA PRO A 46 -9.08 17.25 -1.26
C PRO A 46 -7.72 17.91 -0.99
N ASP A 47 -7.63 19.22 -1.20
CA ASP A 47 -6.45 20.04 -0.89
C ASP A 47 -5.12 19.56 -1.51
N ARG A 48 -5.19 18.91 -2.68
CA ARG A 48 -4.04 18.32 -3.40
C ARG A 48 -3.35 17.18 -2.62
N ALA A 49 -4.02 16.63 -1.61
CA ALA A 49 -3.54 15.46 -0.90
C ALA A 49 -3.42 14.28 -1.87
N ARG A 50 -2.34 13.51 -1.72
CA ARG A 50 -2.03 12.36 -2.57
C ARG A 50 -1.56 11.20 -1.70
N TRP A 51 -2.12 10.03 -1.97
CA TRP A 51 -1.69 8.78 -1.34
C TRP A 51 -1.42 7.75 -2.40
N ARG A 52 -0.43 6.92 -2.13
CA ARG A 52 -0.06 5.83 -3.03
C ARG A 52 -0.31 4.52 -2.33
N LEU A 53 -0.92 3.60 -3.07
CA LEU A 53 -1.44 2.36 -2.53
C LEU A 53 -1.07 1.20 -3.47
N ALA A 54 -1.08 -0.02 -2.95
CA ALA A 54 -0.94 -1.23 -3.73
C ALA A 54 -2.24 -2.03 -3.70
N TRP A 55 -2.55 -2.70 -4.81
CA TRP A 55 -3.62 -3.68 -4.90
C TRP A 55 -3.09 -4.98 -5.47
N ALA A 56 -3.45 -6.11 -4.86
CA ALA A 56 -3.00 -7.45 -5.27
C ALA A 56 -4.17 -8.41 -5.49
N GLY A 57 -5.23 -7.95 -6.16
CA GLY A 57 -6.39 -8.78 -6.50
C GLY A 57 -7.54 -8.78 -5.49
N ALA A 58 -7.39 -8.14 -4.33
CA ALA A 58 -8.41 -8.15 -3.29
C ALA A 58 -9.69 -7.39 -3.71
N VAL A 59 -10.84 -8.05 -3.59
CA VAL A 59 -12.15 -7.46 -3.87
C VAL A 59 -12.74 -6.96 -2.55
N SER A 60 -13.26 -5.72 -2.55
CA SER A 60 -13.89 -5.15 -1.36
C SER A 60 -15.11 -5.98 -0.93
N ALA A 61 -15.24 -6.20 0.39
CA ALA A 61 -16.38 -6.87 0.99
C ALA A 61 -17.57 -5.92 1.25
N SER A 62 -17.34 -4.61 1.09
CA SER A 62 -18.36 -3.58 1.25
C SER A 62 -19.47 -3.73 0.22
N ALA A 63 -20.71 -3.44 0.63
CA ALA A 63 -21.85 -3.34 -0.28
C ALA A 63 -21.79 -2.07 -1.15
N SER A 64 -20.92 -1.11 -0.83
CA SER A 64 -20.81 0.15 -1.58
C SER A 64 -19.97 -0.06 -2.84
N PRO A 65 -20.45 0.34 -4.03
CA PRO A 65 -19.75 0.11 -5.30
C PRO A 65 -18.49 0.98 -5.49
N ASP A 66 -18.27 1.95 -4.60
CA ASP A 66 -17.20 2.94 -4.61
C ASP A 66 -16.29 2.87 -3.36
N ALA A 67 -16.55 1.91 -2.45
CA ALA A 67 -15.75 1.75 -1.24
C ALA A 67 -14.42 1.05 -1.52
N VAL A 68 -13.33 1.76 -1.29
CA VAL A 68 -11.98 1.19 -1.28
C VAL A 68 -11.60 0.92 0.17
N GLU A 69 -11.36 -0.35 0.49
CA GLU A 69 -11.04 -0.77 1.85
C GLU A 69 -9.53 -0.77 2.06
N VAL A 70 -9.10 -0.20 3.19
CA VAL A 70 -7.70 -0.07 3.58
C VAL A 70 -7.57 -0.52 5.04
N SER A 71 -6.50 -1.23 5.38
CA SER A 71 -6.22 -1.54 6.80
C SER A 71 -6.17 -0.26 7.63
N GLN A 72 -6.83 -0.27 8.78
CA GLN A 72 -6.86 0.88 9.69
C GLN A 72 -5.46 1.29 10.14
N GLN A 73 -4.59 0.34 10.49
CA GLN A 73 -3.21 0.64 10.87
C GLN A 73 -2.43 1.25 9.69
N PHE A 74 -2.56 0.67 8.49
CA PHE A 74 -1.85 1.19 7.33
C PHE A 74 -2.31 2.60 6.96
N ALA A 75 -3.62 2.85 6.98
CA ALA A 75 -4.20 4.17 6.74
C ALA A 75 -3.67 5.22 7.74
N ALA A 76 -3.52 4.85 9.01
CA ALA A 76 -2.91 5.72 10.02
C ALA A 76 -1.45 6.05 9.68
N CYS A 77 -0.62 5.06 9.31
CA CYS A 77 0.79 5.28 8.95
C CYS A 77 0.97 6.28 7.81
N ILE A 78 0.10 6.22 6.78
CA ILE A 78 0.17 7.12 5.61
C ILE A 78 -0.70 8.37 5.76
N SER A 79 -1.28 8.62 6.95
CA SER A 79 -2.19 9.73 7.21
C SER A 79 -3.34 9.82 6.20
N LEU A 80 -3.96 8.68 5.89
CA LEU A 80 -5.15 8.58 5.05
C LEU A 80 -6.41 8.49 5.93
N PRO A 81 -7.26 9.54 5.96
CA PRO A 81 -8.46 9.52 6.77
C PRO A 81 -9.53 8.56 6.24
N ASP A 82 -10.31 7.97 7.15
CA ASP A 82 -11.56 7.29 6.79
C ASP A 82 -12.55 8.27 6.15
N ASN A 83 -13.45 7.77 5.31
CA ASN A 83 -14.42 8.57 4.53
C ASN A 83 -13.77 9.57 3.54
N THR A 84 -12.48 9.44 3.23
CA THR A 84 -11.84 10.29 2.22
C THR A 84 -12.47 10.04 0.86
N LYS A 85 -13.08 11.08 0.30
CA LYS A 85 -13.55 11.10 -1.10
C LYS A 85 -12.38 11.49 -1.99
N ALA A 86 -12.01 10.62 -2.93
CA ALA A 86 -10.84 10.82 -3.76
C ALA A 86 -11.06 10.29 -5.18
N SER A 87 -10.27 10.80 -6.13
CA SER A 87 -10.16 10.17 -7.44
C SER A 87 -9.01 9.18 -7.45
N LEU A 88 -9.31 7.93 -7.82
CA LEU A 88 -8.37 6.83 -7.98
C LEU A 88 -7.92 6.68 -9.44
N SER A 89 -6.63 6.43 -9.62
CA SER A 89 -5.98 6.09 -10.89
C SER A 89 -4.91 5.01 -10.70
N ALA A 90 -4.75 4.13 -11.69
CA ALA A 90 -3.63 3.19 -11.75
C ALA A 90 -2.35 3.89 -12.22
N VAL A 91 -1.22 3.49 -11.66
CA VAL A 91 0.11 3.93 -12.09
C VAL A 91 0.67 2.89 -13.07
N SER A 92 0.91 3.30 -14.31
CA SER A 92 1.16 2.39 -15.43
C SER A 92 2.55 1.75 -15.45
N VAL A 93 3.56 2.39 -14.86
CA VAL A 93 4.93 1.89 -14.84
C VAL A 93 5.59 2.27 -13.53
N LEU A 94 5.85 1.28 -12.69
CA LEU A 94 6.77 1.43 -11.56
C LEU A 94 8.04 0.63 -11.83
N PRO A 95 9.23 1.18 -11.53
CA PRO A 95 10.43 0.38 -11.51
C PRO A 95 10.33 -0.65 -10.38
N LYS A 96 10.85 -1.85 -10.63
CA LYS A 96 11.05 -2.84 -9.58
C LYS A 96 12.15 -2.34 -8.65
N ALA A 97 11.82 -2.17 -7.38
CA ALA A 97 12.83 -1.88 -6.37
C ALA A 97 13.84 -3.04 -6.34
N LYS A 98 15.13 -2.72 -6.37
CA LYS A 98 16.22 -3.68 -6.16
C LYS A 98 16.72 -3.64 -4.73
N PHE A 99 16.71 -2.47 -4.12
CA PHE A 99 17.15 -2.25 -2.75
C PHE A 99 16.19 -1.28 -2.07
N VAL A 100 15.76 -1.62 -0.86
CA VAL A 100 15.02 -0.71 0.01
C VAL A 100 15.63 -0.79 1.39
N SER A 101 15.93 0.38 1.94
CA SER A 101 16.35 0.52 3.32
C SER A 101 15.14 0.96 4.13
N VAL A 102 14.84 0.19 5.18
CA VAL A 102 13.78 0.49 6.15
C VAL A 102 14.35 0.44 7.56
N GLU A 103 13.77 1.21 8.45
CA GLU A 103 14.07 1.17 9.88
C GLU A 103 12.77 1.17 10.70
N PRO A 104 12.72 0.50 11.85
CA PRO A 104 11.64 0.67 12.81
C PRO A 104 11.53 2.13 13.28
N ILE A 105 10.32 2.62 13.51
CA ILE A 105 10.08 3.99 13.98
C ILE A 105 10.38 4.13 15.48
N SER A 106 10.18 3.08 16.27
CA SER A 106 10.46 3.06 17.70
C SER A 106 11.80 2.39 18.00
N GLU A 107 12.53 2.93 18.99
CA GLU A 107 13.75 2.27 19.50
C GLU A 107 13.45 0.90 20.13
N GLU A 108 12.29 0.75 20.77
CA GLU A 108 11.85 -0.49 21.41
C GLU A 108 11.57 -1.61 20.39
N ASP A 109 11.30 -1.26 19.13
CA ASP A 109 11.01 -2.21 18.06
C ASP A 109 12.29 -2.83 17.44
N TRP A 110 13.47 -2.26 17.69
CA TRP A 110 14.73 -2.81 17.20
C TRP A 110 15.02 -4.20 17.78
N GLU A 111 14.74 -4.40 19.07
CA GLU A 111 14.93 -5.72 19.71
C GLU A 111 14.04 -6.79 19.06
N VAL A 112 12.81 -6.43 18.70
CA VAL A 112 11.87 -7.32 18.00
C VAL A 112 12.36 -7.63 16.60
N LEU A 113 12.90 -6.64 15.89
CA LEU A 113 13.43 -6.80 14.54
C LEU A 113 14.67 -7.72 14.51
N GLU A 114 15.63 -7.50 15.40
CA GLU A 114 16.88 -8.26 15.44
C GLU A 114 16.62 -9.77 15.57
N LEU A 115 15.61 -10.15 16.36
CA LEU A 115 15.19 -11.53 16.56
C LEU A 115 14.41 -12.13 15.39
N ASN A 116 13.87 -11.31 14.48
CA ASN A 116 12.94 -11.74 13.43
C ASN A 116 13.35 -11.27 12.02
N SER A 117 14.62 -10.90 11.81
CA SER A 117 15.10 -10.25 10.58
C SER A 117 14.77 -11.01 9.28
N GLU A 118 14.98 -12.33 9.24
CA GLU A 118 14.63 -13.15 8.07
C GLU A 118 13.12 -13.20 7.81
N LEU A 119 12.31 -13.30 8.88
CA LEU A 119 10.85 -13.30 8.78
C LEU A 119 10.31 -11.92 8.36
N ALA A 120 10.99 -10.85 8.77
CA ALA A 120 10.61 -9.49 8.41
C ALA A 120 10.76 -9.24 6.91
N GLU A 121 11.83 -9.73 6.28
CA GLU A 121 12.02 -9.61 4.82
C GLU A 121 10.89 -10.30 4.05
N GLU A 122 10.59 -11.57 4.38
CA GLU A 122 9.51 -12.30 3.72
C GLU A 122 8.14 -11.66 3.98
N ALA A 123 7.89 -11.16 5.19
CA ALA A 123 6.66 -10.47 5.54
C ALA A 123 6.50 -9.16 4.76
N ILE A 124 7.57 -8.38 4.58
CA ILE A 124 7.54 -7.13 3.81
C ILE A 124 7.14 -7.43 2.37
N LEU A 125 7.76 -8.41 1.72
CA LEU A 125 7.43 -8.78 0.34
C LEU A 125 5.97 -9.22 0.19
N LYS A 126 5.40 -9.90 1.19
CA LYS A 126 4.02 -10.37 1.17
C LYS A 126 2.98 -9.32 1.51
N GLN A 127 3.35 -8.26 2.22
CA GLN A 127 2.39 -7.31 2.79
C GLN A 127 2.49 -5.92 2.17
N VAL A 128 3.62 -5.59 1.53
CA VAL A 128 3.94 -4.25 1.01
C VAL A 128 4.20 -4.32 -0.50
N GLY A 129 3.19 -4.01 -1.30
CA GLY A 129 3.31 -4.05 -2.76
C GLY A 129 4.00 -2.84 -3.38
N ILE A 130 4.06 -1.70 -2.68
CA ILE A 130 4.76 -0.50 -3.12
C ILE A 130 5.53 0.16 -1.99
N VAL A 131 6.58 0.89 -2.34
CA VAL A 131 7.47 1.61 -1.44
C VAL A 131 7.91 2.92 -2.07
N TYR A 132 8.12 3.94 -1.23
CA TYR A 132 8.71 5.21 -1.63
C TYR A 132 9.42 5.85 -0.45
N ASP A 133 10.40 6.71 -0.74
CA ASP A 133 11.15 7.41 0.29
C ASP A 133 10.19 8.19 1.22
N GLY A 134 10.34 7.98 2.53
CA GLY A 134 9.49 8.58 3.56
C GLY A 134 8.15 7.87 3.77
N MET A 135 7.86 6.77 3.07
CA MET A 135 6.68 5.95 3.32
C MET A 135 6.77 5.30 4.71
N LYS A 136 5.68 5.39 5.47
CA LYS A 136 5.51 4.60 6.70
C LYS A 136 4.57 3.43 6.43
N PHE A 137 4.86 2.28 7.00
CA PHE A 137 3.98 1.13 6.91
C PHE A 137 4.07 0.23 8.14
N PRO A 138 2.96 -0.42 8.54
CA PRO A 138 2.97 -1.45 9.56
C PRO A 138 3.38 -2.79 8.96
N LEU A 139 4.15 -3.57 9.72
CA LEU A 139 4.49 -4.96 9.40
C LEU A 139 3.93 -5.87 10.48
N TRP A 140 3.09 -6.81 10.07
CA TRP A 140 2.54 -7.82 10.96
C TRP A 140 3.41 -9.07 10.90
N LEU A 141 4.12 -9.37 11.99
CA LEU A 141 5.02 -10.52 12.07
C LEU A 141 4.28 -11.77 12.56
N HIS A 142 4.30 -12.03 13.87
CA HIS A 142 3.64 -13.18 14.49
C HIS A 142 2.75 -12.75 15.66
N GLY A 143 1.61 -13.41 15.84
CA GLY A 143 0.65 -13.09 16.90
C GLY A 143 0.03 -11.72 16.69
N ASP A 144 0.10 -10.87 17.71
CA ASP A 144 -0.41 -9.48 17.67
C ASP A 144 0.72 -8.44 17.58
N ASN A 145 1.96 -8.88 17.31
CA ASN A 145 3.09 -7.97 17.17
C ASN A 145 3.04 -7.25 15.82
N VAL A 146 2.91 -5.92 15.89
CA VAL A 146 2.96 -5.01 14.75
C VAL A 146 4.08 -4.03 14.98
N VAL A 147 5.00 -3.94 14.02
CA VAL A 147 6.10 -2.97 14.05
C VAL A 147 5.87 -1.97 12.93
N GLU A 148 5.99 -0.68 13.23
CA GLU A 148 5.90 0.37 12.21
C GLU A 148 7.29 0.70 11.66
N PHE A 149 7.40 0.72 10.34
CA PHE A 149 8.64 1.01 9.63
C PHE A 149 8.56 2.33 8.88
N LEU A 150 9.72 2.96 8.73
CA LEU A 150 9.97 4.07 7.81
C LEU A 150 10.86 3.61 6.67
N VAL A 151 10.46 3.90 5.43
CA VAL A 151 11.30 3.73 4.24
C VAL A 151 12.29 4.89 4.16
N ILE A 152 13.57 4.57 4.34
CA ILE A 152 14.68 5.54 4.27
C ILE A 152 15.07 5.81 2.83
N SER A 153 15.14 4.76 2.02
CA SER A 153 15.41 4.90 0.59
C SER A 153 14.94 3.69 -0.21
N ALA A 154 14.51 3.91 -1.45
CA ALA A 154 14.23 2.87 -2.44
C ALA A 154 15.01 3.12 -3.73
N SER A 155 15.69 2.09 -4.25
CA SER A 155 16.50 2.14 -5.47
C SER A 155 16.07 1.05 -6.45
N PRO A 156 15.92 1.35 -7.76
CA PRO A 156 16.21 2.63 -8.42
C PRO A 156 15.12 3.69 -8.18
N SER A 157 15.53 4.93 -7.91
CA SER A 157 14.62 6.06 -7.73
C SER A 157 14.25 6.65 -9.10
N ASN A 158 12.98 6.58 -9.48
CA ASN A 158 12.50 7.38 -10.61
C ASN A 158 12.30 8.82 -10.14
N SER A 159 13.18 9.70 -10.59
CA SER A 159 13.04 11.14 -10.46
C SER A 159 11.83 11.62 -11.28
N ILE A 160 10.66 11.63 -10.62
CA ILE A 160 9.50 12.56 -10.62
C ILE A 160 8.35 11.77 -9.96
N GLY A 161 8.15 11.96 -8.65
CA GLY A 161 7.03 11.36 -7.91
C GLY A 161 7.26 9.92 -7.40
N SER A 162 8.39 9.71 -6.73
CA SER A 162 8.96 8.47 -6.19
C SER A 162 7.93 7.44 -5.71
N THR A 163 7.82 6.31 -6.41
CA THR A 163 7.21 5.04 -5.95
C THR A 163 7.81 3.88 -6.73
N CYS A 164 8.08 2.77 -6.06
CA CYS A 164 8.55 1.51 -6.62
C CYS A 164 7.63 0.38 -6.13
N SER A 165 7.49 -0.71 -6.87
CA SER A 165 6.71 -1.88 -6.45
C SER A 165 7.61 -3.06 -6.09
N TRP A 166 7.25 -3.82 -5.06
CA TRP A 166 7.82 -5.12 -4.75
C TRP A 166 6.97 -6.24 -5.36
N ASN A 167 7.65 -7.31 -5.75
CA ASN A 167 7.19 -8.36 -6.66
C ASN A 167 6.57 -9.53 -5.91
#